data_AF-C7BH46-F1
#
_entry.id   AF-C7BH46-F1
#
_cell.length_a   1.000
_cell.length_b   1.000
_cell.length_c   1.000
_cell.angle_alpha   90.00
_cell.angle_beta   90.00
_cell.angle_gamma   90.00
#
_symmetry.space_group_name_H-M   'P 1'
#
loop_
_entity.id
_entity.type
_entity.pdbx_description
1 polymer ?
#
loop_
_entity_poly.entity_id
_entity_poly.type
_entity_poly.pdbx_seq_one_letter_code
_entity_poly.pdbx_strand_id
1 'polypeptide(L)'
;MTNIIQYCRGSEMGVKEYELTKEQHDWIDSWLSLWGAWVYSGRIGKCQINMIYKFMVSVKPSNNKTRQMCNDDDGMLISRVVDSVMFIDKKAYGILLSYYAHGASKLSIASYYHRVANPRKMMTRSGGRLKKPSRGTCRREVDEILNASTYLLYQPLKNALNSRKRVEKIKKIL
;
A
#
# COMPACT_ATOMS: atom_id res chain seq x y z
N MET A 1 11.47 -4.63 -14.85
CA MET A 1 10.36 -4.55 -13.89
C MET A 1 10.31 -3.13 -13.40
N THR A 2 9.32 -2.36 -13.84
CA THR A 2 9.14 -0.96 -13.42
C THR A 2 8.72 -0.95 -11.95
N ASN A 3 9.57 -0.42 -11.08
CA ASN A 3 9.19 -0.20 -9.67
C ASN A 3 8.18 0.94 -9.58
N ILE A 4 7.33 0.97 -8.55
CA ILE A 4 6.35 2.04 -8.36
C ILE A 4 7.02 3.44 -8.35
N ILE A 5 8.22 3.54 -7.78
CA ILE A 5 9.03 4.76 -7.76
C ILE A 5 9.50 5.12 -9.18
N GLN A 6 9.80 4.14 -10.03
CA GLN A 6 10.18 4.40 -11.43
C GLN A 6 8.97 4.76 -12.30
N TYR A 7 7.81 4.15 -12.04
CA TYR A 7 6.56 4.50 -12.71
C TYR A 7 6.17 5.95 -12.43
N CYS A 8 6.22 6.35 -11.15
CA CYS A 8 5.97 7.73 -10.76
C CYS A 8 7.00 8.72 -11.33
N ARG A 9 8.24 8.28 -11.60
CA ARG A 9 9.30 9.11 -12.23
C ARG A 9 9.20 9.18 -13.76
N GLY A 10 8.50 8.24 -14.40
CA GLY A 10 8.39 8.13 -15.85
C GLY A 10 7.12 8.74 -16.46
N SER A 11 6.04 8.88 -15.67
CA SER A 11 4.94 9.80 -16.00
C SER A 11 5.48 11.23 -15.96
N GLU A 12 5.04 12.12 -16.87
CA GLU A 12 5.39 13.56 -16.97
C GLU A 12 5.00 14.41 -15.73
N MET A 13 5.09 13.86 -14.54
CA MET A 13 4.96 14.57 -13.29
C MET A 13 6.38 14.70 -12.73
N GLY A 14 6.97 15.88 -12.97
CA GLY A 14 8.29 16.23 -12.49
C GLY A 14 8.44 15.97 -11.00
N VAL A 15 9.71 15.86 -10.56
CA VAL A 15 10.20 15.58 -9.20
C VAL A 15 9.82 16.70 -8.20
N LYS A 16 8.56 17.13 -8.19
CA LYS A 16 7.95 17.81 -7.06
C LYS A 16 7.47 16.69 -6.16
N GLU A 17 8.00 16.69 -4.94
CA GLU A 17 7.61 15.87 -3.80
C GLU A 17 6.23 15.22 -3.95
N TYR A 18 6.18 13.88 -3.87
CA TYR A 18 4.94 13.10 -3.80
C TYR A 18 4.21 13.36 -2.48
N GLU A 19 3.90 14.62 -2.21
CA GLU A 19 3.35 15.08 -0.96
C GLU A 19 1.87 15.39 -1.19
N LEU A 20 1.04 14.45 -0.75
CA LEU A 20 -0.34 14.74 -0.44
C LEU A 20 -0.36 15.79 0.68
N THR A 21 -1.36 16.67 0.68
CA THR A 21 -1.55 17.56 1.83
C THR A 21 -1.84 16.71 3.08
N LYS A 22 -1.56 17.26 4.27
CA LYS A 22 -1.81 16.53 5.53
C LYS A 22 -3.23 15.98 5.60
N GLU A 23 -4.23 16.77 5.21
CA GLU A 23 -5.63 16.35 5.19
C GLU A 23 -5.90 15.20 4.21
N GLN A 24 -5.26 15.22 3.04
CA GLN A 24 -5.37 14.15 2.05
C GLN A 24 -4.72 12.86 2.56
N HIS A 25 -3.58 12.98 3.25
CA HIS A 25 -2.90 11.89 3.92
C HIS A 25 -3.75 11.29 5.03
N ASP A 26 -4.30 12.10 5.92
CA ASP A 26 -5.14 11.64 7.03
C ASP A 26 -6.42 10.97 6.50
N TRP A 27 -7.00 11.50 5.42
CA TRP A 27 -8.15 10.90 4.76
C TRP A 27 -7.85 9.51 4.18
N ILE A 28 -6.78 9.37 3.41
CA ILE A 28 -6.44 8.07 2.82
C ILE A 28 -5.99 7.06 3.88
N ASP A 29 -5.24 7.51 4.89
CA ASP A 29 -4.77 6.67 5.97
C ASP A 29 -5.92 6.10 6.80
N SER A 30 -6.96 6.90 7.05
CA SER A 30 -8.19 6.46 7.70
C SER A 30 -8.89 5.34 6.91
N TRP A 31 -9.09 5.53 5.60
CA TRP A 31 -9.71 4.52 4.74
C TRP A 31 -8.88 3.25 4.62
N LEU A 32 -7.56 3.37 4.42
CA LEU A 32 -6.67 2.22 4.32
C LEU A 32 -6.54 1.47 5.65
N SER A 33 -6.66 2.14 6.78
CA SER A 33 -6.68 1.51 8.11
C SER A 33 -7.95 0.68 8.32
N LEU A 34 -9.12 1.21 7.96
CA LEU A 34 -10.39 0.48 8.02
C LEU A 34 -10.40 -0.72 7.06
N TRP A 35 -9.92 -0.50 5.84
CA TRP A 35 -9.76 -1.54 4.83
C TRP A 35 -8.76 -2.61 5.27
N GLY A 36 -7.63 -2.23 5.85
CA GLY A 36 -6.62 -3.16 6.34
C GLY A 36 -7.17 -4.09 7.42
N ALA A 37 -7.95 -3.55 8.37
CA ALA A 37 -8.66 -4.36 9.35
C ALA A 37 -9.67 -5.31 8.69
N TRP A 38 -10.39 -4.83 7.67
CA TRP A 38 -11.31 -5.64 6.87
C TRP A 38 -10.62 -6.79 6.14
N VAL A 39 -9.52 -6.54 5.44
CA VAL A 39 -8.67 -7.56 4.80
C VAL A 39 -8.19 -8.59 5.82
N TYR A 40 -7.73 -8.13 6.98
CA TYR A 40 -7.18 -9.00 8.03
C TYR A 40 -8.22 -9.98 8.58
N SER A 41 -9.51 -9.64 8.51
CA SER A 41 -10.57 -10.55 8.97
C SER A 41 -10.82 -11.76 8.07
N GLY A 42 -10.20 -11.80 6.88
CA GLY A 42 -10.29 -12.95 5.98
C GLY A 42 -11.63 -13.09 5.25
N ARG A 43 -12.44 -12.03 5.17
CA ARG A 43 -13.73 -12.01 4.45
C ARG A 43 -13.59 -12.03 2.91
N ILE A 44 -12.37 -12.10 2.37
CA ILE A 44 -12.09 -12.07 0.93
C ILE A 44 -12.03 -13.51 0.38
N GLY A 45 -12.84 -13.81 -0.64
CA GLY A 45 -12.80 -15.08 -1.36
C GLY A 45 -11.55 -15.24 -2.26
N LYS A 46 -11.06 -16.47 -2.41
CA LYS A 46 -9.81 -16.81 -3.14
C LYS A 46 -9.72 -16.25 -4.57
N CYS A 47 -10.85 -16.15 -5.27
CA CYS A 47 -10.88 -15.85 -6.71
C CYS A 47 -10.76 -14.35 -7.03
N GLN A 48 -11.01 -13.46 -6.07
CA GLN A 48 -11.21 -12.05 -6.39
C GLN A 48 -9.91 -11.25 -6.34
N ILE A 49 -8.95 -11.58 -5.46
CA ILE A 49 -7.69 -10.83 -5.33
C ILE A 49 -6.53 -11.75 -4.92
N ASN A 50 -5.72 -12.15 -5.91
CA ASN A 50 -4.66 -13.17 -5.77
C ASN A 50 -3.55 -12.74 -4.79
N MET A 51 -3.14 -11.47 -4.80
CA MET A 51 -2.03 -10.99 -3.97
C MET A 51 -2.42 -10.85 -2.49
N ILE A 52 -3.60 -10.30 -2.20
CA ILE A 52 -4.14 -10.20 -0.84
C ILE A 52 -4.31 -11.60 -0.24
N TYR A 53 -4.88 -12.53 -1.00
CA TYR A 53 -5.07 -13.91 -0.55
C TYR A 53 -3.74 -14.59 -0.18
N LYS A 54 -2.72 -14.49 -1.04
CA LYS A 54 -1.38 -15.02 -0.76
C LYS A 54 -0.77 -14.44 0.51
N PHE A 55 -0.95 -13.15 0.73
CA PHE A 55 -0.50 -12.49 1.95
C PHE A 55 -1.24 -13.03 3.19
N MET A 56 -2.57 -13.14 3.13
CA MET A 56 -3.38 -13.65 4.24
C MET A 56 -3.02 -15.09 4.63
N VAL A 57 -2.74 -15.97 3.66
CA VAL A 57 -2.27 -17.34 3.92
C VAL A 57 -0.91 -17.36 4.61
N SER A 58 -0.03 -16.41 4.28
CA SER A 58 1.31 -16.34 4.88
C SER A 58 1.33 -15.79 6.31
N VAL A 59 0.27 -15.09 6.71
CA VAL A 59 0.17 -14.42 8.00
C VAL A 59 -0.55 -15.32 9.00
N LYS A 60 0.01 -15.44 10.22
CA LYS A 60 -0.68 -16.15 11.31
C LYS A 60 -1.94 -15.38 11.73
N PRO A 61 -3.08 -16.06 11.90
CA PRO A 61 -4.29 -15.41 12.41
C PRO A 61 -4.03 -14.92 13.84
N SER A 62 -4.08 -13.62 14.05
CA SER A 62 -4.06 -12.99 15.37
C SER A 62 -5.50 -12.83 15.85
N ASN A 63 -5.75 -13.19 17.11
CA ASN A 63 -7.08 -13.14 17.73
C ASN A 63 -7.56 -11.73 18.09
N ASN A 64 -6.76 -10.68 17.85
CA ASN A 64 -7.11 -9.32 18.24
C ASN A 64 -7.97 -8.64 17.18
N LYS A 65 -9.27 -8.93 17.19
CA LYS A 65 -10.32 -8.32 16.34
C LYS A 65 -10.73 -6.91 16.83
N THR A 66 -9.82 -6.16 17.44
CA THR A 66 -10.12 -4.92 18.17
C THR A 66 -10.19 -3.67 17.28
N ARG A 67 -9.84 -3.78 15.99
CA ARG A 67 -9.81 -2.64 15.06
C ARG A 67 -11.17 -2.45 14.38
N GLN A 68 -11.64 -1.20 14.31
CA GLN A 68 -12.82 -0.84 13.53
C GLN A 68 -12.61 -1.16 12.05
N MET A 69 -13.65 -1.67 11.40
CA MET A 69 -13.60 -2.19 10.04
C MET A 69 -14.54 -1.41 9.14
N CYS A 70 -14.24 -1.35 7.84
CA CYS A 70 -15.21 -0.86 6.86
C CYS A 70 -16.30 -1.90 6.57
N ASN A 71 -17.39 -1.45 5.96
CA ASN A 71 -18.45 -2.32 5.44
C ASN A 71 -17.92 -3.21 4.31
N ASP A 72 -18.56 -4.35 4.05
CA ASP A 72 -18.11 -5.31 3.03
C ASP A 72 -18.07 -4.71 1.61
N ASP A 73 -19.06 -3.89 1.24
CA ASP A 73 -19.07 -3.22 -0.07
C ASP A 73 -17.90 -2.24 -0.24
N ASP A 74 -17.60 -1.45 0.81
CA ASP A 74 -16.48 -0.52 0.79
C ASP A 74 -15.16 -1.28 0.79
N GLY A 75 -15.07 -2.34 1.60
CA GLY A 75 -13.92 -3.25 1.60
C GLY A 75 -13.64 -3.81 0.22
N MET A 76 -14.67 -4.29 -0.48
CA MET A 76 -14.56 -4.80 -1.85
C MET A 76 -14.18 -3.74 -2.88
N LEU A 77 -14.79 -2.55 -2.80
CA LEU A 77 -14.48 -1.43 -3.69
C LEU A 77 -13.02 -0.98 -3.56
N ILE A 78 -12.58 -0.74 -2.32
CA ILE A 78 -11.21 -0.33 -2.00
C ILE A 78 -10.23 -1.40 -2.46
N SER A 79 -10.54 -2.68 -2.21
CA SER A 79 -9.63 -3.76 -2.60
C SER A 79 -9.43 -3.85 -4.11
N ARG A 80 -10.47 -3.60 -4.93
CA ARG A 80 -10.35 -3.54 -6.40
C ARG A 80 -9.48 -2.37 -6.86
N VAL A 81 -9.62 -1.21 -6.23
CA VAL A 81 -8.79 -0.03 -6.52
C VAL A 81 -7.34 -0.28 -6.14
N VAL A 82 -7.09 -0.87 -4.97
CA VAL A 82 -5.73 -1.19 -4.53
C VAL A 82 -5.09 -2.20 -5.46
N ASP A 83 -5.81 -3.25 -5.86
CA ASP A 83 -5.29 -4.25 -6.79
C ASP A 83 -4.99 -3.62 -8.17
N SER A 84 -5.89 -2.79 -8.71
CA SER A 84 -5.70 -2.15 -10.02
C SER A 84 -4.57 -1.12 -10.07
N VAL A 85 -4.14 -0.56 -8.94
CA VAL A 85 -3.00 0.37 -8.87
C VAL A 85 -1.71 -0.36 -8.51
N MET A 86 -1.77 -1.26 -7.52
CA MET A 86 -0.59 -1.87 -6.90
C MET A 86 -0.14 -3.16 -7.59
N PHE A 87 -0.89 -3.71 -8.56
CA PHE A 87 -0.47 -4.92 -9.30
C PHE A 87 0.88 -4.73 -10.02
N ILE A 88 1.24 -3.49 -10.34
CA ILE A 88 2.49 -3.11 -11.01
C ILE A 88 3.71 -3.49 -10.14
N ASP A 89 3.62 -3.28 -8.82
CA ASP A 89 4.72 -3.51 -7.89
C ASP A 89 4.31 -4.41 -6.71
N LYS A 90 4.56 -5.70 -6.89
CA LYS A 90 4.29 -6.74 -5.88
C LYS A 90 5.01 -6.49 -4.55
N LYS A 91 6.18 -5.85 -4.57
CA LYS A 91 6.98 -5.58 -3.39
C LYS A 91 6.38 -4.42 -2.59
N ALA A 92 6.00 -3.34 -3.27
CA ALA A 92 5.27 -2.23 -2.66
C ALA A 92 3.92 -2.70 -2.10
N TYR A 93 3.21 -3.56 -2.83
CA TYR A 93 1.95 -4.15 -2.36
C TYR A 93 2.15 -4.97 -1.07
N GLY A 94 3.18 -5.83 -1.01
CA GLY A 94 3.48 -6.59 0.22
C GLY A 94 3.80 -5.69 1.42
N ILE A 95 4.50 -4.57 1.21
CA ILE A 95 4.79 -3.58 2.25
C ILE A 95 3.50 -2.90 2.72
N LEU A 96 2.63 -2.49 1.79
CA LEU A 96 1.34 -1.87 2.10
C LEU A 96 0.44 -2.79 2.95
N LEU A 97 0.35 -4.07 2.58
CA LEU A 97 -0.41 -5.08 3.33
C LEU A 97 0.20 -5.34 4.71
N SER A 98 1.52 -5.41 4.80
CA SER A 98 2.22 -5.55 6.09
C SER A 98 1.93 -4.38 7.02
N TYR A 99 1.82 -3.16 6.48
CA TYR A 99 1.56 -1.96 7.25
C TYR A 99 0.08 -1.84 7.67
N TYR A 100 -0.85 -1.86 6.71
CA TYR A 100 -2.27 -1.61 6.99
C TYR A 100 -3.03 -2.85 7.48
N ALA A 101 -2.83 -4.01 6.85
CA ALA A 101 -3.58 -5.22 7.21
C ALA A 101 -2.99 -5.90 8.45
N HIS A 102 -1.70 -6.20 8.46
CA HIS A 102 -1.05 -6.80 9.64
C HIS A 102 -0.82 -5.79 10.77
N GLY A 103 -0.77 -4.49 10.49
CA GLY A 103 -0.47 -3.47 11.51
C GLY A 103 0.99 -3.47 11.96
N ALA A 104 1.92 -3.98 11.14
CA ALA A 104 3.34 -3.97 11.49
C ALA A 104 3.88 -2.53 11.50
N SER A 105 4.72 -2.21 12.49
CA SER A 105 5.41 -0.92 12.50
C SER A 105 6.39 -0.80 11.34
N LYS A 106 6.58 0.42 10.83
CA LYS A 106 7.56 0.71 9.76
C LYS A 106 8.96 0.19 10.10
N LEU A 107 9.33 0.24 11.39
CA LEU A 107 10.60 -0.29 11.88
C LEU A 107 10.69 -1.82 11.76
N SER A 108 9.61 -2.54 12.06
CA SER A 108 9.55 -4.00 11.93
C SER A 108 9.67 -4.40 10.45
N ILE A 109 8.92 -3.73 9.58
CA ILE A 109 8.96 -3.93 8.13
C ILE A 109 10.37 -3.64 7.59
N ALA A 110 10.98 -2.52 7.96
CA ALA A 110 12.34 -2.16 7.54
C ALA A 110 13.40 -3.16 8.06
N SER A 111 13.21 -3.72 9.26
CA SER A 111 14.09 -4.74 9.81
C SER A 111 13.99 -6.05 9.02
N TYR A 112 12.78 -6.48 8.67
CA TYR A 112 12.55 -7.63 7.80
C TYR A 112 13.14 -7.40 6.41
N TYR A 113 12.88 -6.23 5.82
CA TYR A 113 13.39 -5.80 4.52
C TYR A 113 14.91 -5.81 4.46
N HIS A 114 15.57 -5.27 5.48
CA HIS A 114 17.02 -5.31 5.62
C HIS A 114 17.54 -6.75 5.73
N ARG A 115 16.87 -7.62 6.50
CA ARG A 115 17.27 -9.02 6.67
C ARG A 115 17.32 -9.74 5.32
N VAL A 116 16.29 -9.60 4.49
CA VAL A 116 16.16 -10.27 3.19
C VAL A 116 16.82 -9.51 2.02
N ALA A 117 17.39 -8.33 2.25
CA ALA A 117 17.97 -7.51 1.18
C ALA A 117 19.24 -8.15 0.60
N ASN A 118 19.29 -8.23 -0.73
CA ASN A 118 20.46 -8.64 -1.48
C ASN A 118 21.48 -7.50 -1.60
N PRO A 119 22.79 -7.80 -1.66
CA PRO A 119 23.81 -6.81 -2.03
C PRO A 119 23.51 -6.18 -3.38
N ARG A 120 23.65 -4.85 -3.48
CA ARG A 120 23.45 -4.10 -4.72
C ARG A 120 24.57 -3.10 -4.94
N LYS A 121 24.75 -2.67 -6.19
CA LYS A 121 25.75 -1.66 -6.54
C LYS A 121 25.30 -0.32 -5.97
N MET A 122 26.06 0.21 -5.02
CA MET A 122 25.82 1.51 -4.39
C MET A 122 26.98 2.43 -4.76
N MET A 123 26.66 3.60 -5.32
CA MET A 123 27.68 4.61 -5.64
C MET A 123 28.15 5.25 -4.34
N THR A 124 29.42 5.01 -4.00
CA THR A 124 30.09 5.66 -2.88
C THR A 124 31.12 6.65 -3.40
N ARG A 125 31.69 7.48 -2.50
CA ARG A 125 32.69 8.50 -2.87
C ARG A 125 33.90 7.92 -3.63
N SER A 126 34.28 6.67 -3.34
CA SER A 126 35.40 5.97 -4.00
C SER A 126 34.95 5.08 -5.17
N GLY A 127 33.77 5.35 -5.75
CA GLY A 127 33.18 4.57 -6.82
C GLY A 127 32.10 3.58 -6.34
N GLY A 128 31.49 2.88 -7.30
CA GLY A 128 30.40 1.93 -7.06
C GLY A 128 30.90 0.65 -6.40
N ARG A 129 30.44 0.36 -5.17
CA ARG A 129 30.73 -0.89 -4.44
C ARG A 129 29.49 -1.76 -4.34
N LEU A 130 29.66 -3.08 -4.42
CA LEU A 130 28.59 -4.03 -4.14
C LEU A 130 28.45 -4.17 -2.62
N LYS A 131 27.34 -3.68 -2.06
CA LYS A 131 27.10 -3.70 -0.62
C LYS A 131 25.64 -3.97 -0.32
N LYS A 132 25.37 -4.63 0.81
CA LYS A 132 24.03 -4.71 1.38
C LYS A 132 23.60 -3.32 1.87
N PRO A 133 22.36 -2.86 1.57
CA PRO A 133 21.90 -1.57 2.08
C PRO A 133 21.90 -1.55 3.60
N SER A 134 22.18 -0.39 4.20
CA SER A 134 22.11 -0.24 5.65
C SER A 134 20.66 -0.25 6.15
N ARG A 135 20.46 -0.50 7.45
CA ARG A 135 19.13 -0.38 8.09
C ARG A 135 18.50 0.99 7.86
N GLY A 136 19.30 2.06 7.95
CA GLY A 136 18.85 3.43 7.72
C GLY A 136 18.36 3.65 6.28
N THR A 137 19.07 3.09 5.30
CA THR A 137 18.60 3.11 3.90
C THR A 137 17.30 2.33 3.73
N CYS A 138 17.19 1.14 4.31
CA CYS A 138 15.97 0.34 4.21
C CYS A 138 14.76 1.04 4.83
N ARG A 139 14.95 1.75 5.95
CA ARG A 139 13.88 2.55 6.58
C ARG A 139 13.38 3.65 5.64
N ARG A 140 14.31 4.44 5.07
CA ARG A 140 13.97 5.49 4.10
C ARG A 140 13.23 4.94 2.88
N GLU A 141 13.69 3.81 2.34
CA GLU A 141 13.00 3.17 1.21
C GLU A 141 11.59 2.71 1.56
N VAL A 142 11.37 2.14 2.75
CA VAL A 142 10.03 1.74 3.18
C VAL A 142 9.12 2.96 3.32
N ASP A 143 9.62 4.06 3.89
CA ASP A 143 8.88 5.32 3.97
C ASP A 143 8.54 5.89 2.58
N GLU A 144 9.51 5.95 1.67
CA GLU A 144 9.31 6.40 0.29
C GLU A 144 8.29 5.54 -0.46
N ILE A 145 8.37 4.21 -0.32
CA ILE A 145 7.43 3.27 -0.95
C ILE A 145 6.03 3.49 -0.40
N LEU A 146 5.86 3.63 0.91
CA LEU A 146 4.55 3.86 1.51
C LEU A 146 3.95 5.19 1.04
N ASN A 147 4.73 6.27 1.06
CA ASN A 147 4.29 7.60 0.62
C ASN A 147 3.89 7.59 -0.86
N ALA A 148 4.72 6.99 -1.73
CA ALA A 148 4.41 6.85 -3.15
C ALA A 148 3.16 6.00 -3.39
N SER A 149 2.98 4.91 -2.62
CA SER A 149 1.80 4.06 -2.72
C SER A 149 0.53 4.83 -2.32
N THR A 150 0.56 5.57 -1.21
CA THR A 150 -0.58 6.40 -0.78
C THR A 150 -0.90 7.50 -1.78
N TYR A 151 0.13 8.12 -2.36
CA TYR A 151 -0.05 9.16 -3.38
C TYR A 151 -0.79 8.62 -4.61
N LEU A 152 -0.36 7.47 -5.14
CA LEU A 152 -1.01 6.84 -6.28
C LEU A 152 -2.43 6.36 -5.99
N LEU A 153 -2.70 5.93 -4.76
CA LEU A 153 -4.01 5.43 -4.36
C LEU A 153 -5.02 6.54 -4.13
N TYR A 154 -4.59 7.75 -3.75
CA TYR A 154 -5.50 8.83 -3.35
C TYR A 154 -6.53 9.19 -4.42
N GLN A 155 -6.08 9.49 -5.65
CA GLN A 155 -6.99 9.93 -6.72
C GLN A 155 -7.95 8.82 -7.18
N PRO A 156 -7.49 7.60 -7.51
CA PRO A 156 -8.38 6.50 -7.89
C PRO A 156 -9.41 6.16 -6.80
N LEU A 157 -9.00 6.18 -5.53
CA LEU A 157 -9.88 5.87 -4.40
C LEU A 157 -10.96 6.92 -4.22
N LYS A 158 -10.58 8.21 -4.27
CA LYS A 158 -11.51 9.33 -4.19
C LYS A 158 -12.55 9.28 -5.31
N ASN A 159 -12.10 8.98 -6.53
CA ASN A 159 -12.99 8.85 -7.69
C ASN A 159 -13.96 7.68 -7.54
N ALA A 160 -13.49 6.53 -7.07
CA ALA A 160 -14.33 5.35 -6.85
C ALA A 160 -15.44 5.61 -5.81
N LEU A 161 -15.08 6.21 -4.67
CA LEU A 161 -16.02 6.53 -3.60
C LEU A 161 -17.05 7.60 -4.03
N ASN A 162 -16.63 8.62 -4.78
CA ASN A 162 -17.54 9.65 -5.29
C ASN A 162 -18.52 9.09 -6.33
N SER A 163 -18.05 8.23 -7.23
CA SER A 163 -18.89 7.54 -8.22
C SER A 163 -19.95 6.68 -7.54
N ARG A 164 -19.59 5.95 -6.48
CA ARG A 164 -20.55 5.18 -5.66
C ARG A 164 -21.65 6.07 -5.07
N LYS A 165 -21.27 7.16 -4.40
CA LYS A 165 -22.24 8.11 -3.79
C LYS A 165 -23.22 8.66 -4.82
N ARG A 166 -22.75 8.96 -6.02
CA ARG A 166 -23.60 9.42 -7.13
C ARG A 166 -24.62 8.35 -7.54
N VAL A 167 -24.20 7.10 -7.67
CA VAL A 167 -25.09 5.98 -8.03
C VAL A 167 -26.14 5.74 -6.95
N GLU A 168 -25.75 5.76 -5.67
CA GLU A 168 -26.68 5.61 -4.55
C GLU A 168 -27.73 6.73 -4.50
N LYS A 169 -27.35 7.97 -4.83
CA LYS A 169 -28.28 9.10 -4.90
C LYS A 169 -29.30 8.92 -6.04
N ILE A 170 -28.87 8.43 -7.20
CA ILE A 170 -29.77 8.16 -8.35
C ILE A 170 -30.77 7.05 -8.00
N LYS A 171 -30.31 5.96 -7.37
CA LYS A 171 -31.18 4.85 -6.93
C LYS A 171 -32.26 5.25 -5.92
N LYS A 172 -32.10 6.36 -5.20
CA LYS A 172 -33.10 6.87 -4.25
C LYS A 172 -34.17 7.76 -4.89
N ILE A 173 -33.92 8.24 -6.11
CA ILE A 173 -34.83 9.12 -6.85
C ILE A 173 -35.72 8.31 -7.81
N LEU A 174 -35.23 7.15 -8.25
CA LEU A 174 -35.98 6.13 -9.00
C LEU A 174 -36.75 5.22 -8.04
#